data_AF-A0A6I4HV99-F1
#
_entry.id   AF-A0A6I4HV99-F1
#
_cell.length_a   1.000
_cell.length_b   1.000
_cell.length_c   1.000
_cell.angle_alpha   90.00
_cell.angle_beta   90.00
_cell.angle_gamma   90.00
#
_symmetry.space_group_name_H-M   'P 1'
#
loop_
_entity.id
_entity.type
_entity.pdbx_description
1 polymer ?
#
loop_
_entity_poly.entity_id
_entity_poly.type
_entity_poly.pdbx_seq_one_letter_code
_entity_poly.pdbx_strand_id
1 'polypeptide(L)'
;MMEIKETRIYRIPSQNNIDPIDLFVTWYGEHRSQVVIRCWDKAWTAYWGGHWVEEVERFLLMDNIEYLVTSLTRTRAHQERNWLKNIIKSIQQYLKAQGF
;
A
#
# COMPACT_ATOMS: atom_id res chain seq x y z
N MET A 1 19.96 -12.47 4.43
CA MET A 1 19.19 -11.28 4.87
C MET A 1 18.86 -10.49 3.61
N MET A 2 17.60 -10.10 3.38
CA MET A 2 17.28 -9.25 2.22
C MET A 2 17.86 -7.86 2.47
N GLU A 3 18.69 -7.37 1.55
CA GLU A 3 19.29 -6.04 1.64
C GLU A 3 18.26 -4.98 1.27
N ILE A 4 18.07 -3.99 2.14
CA ILE A 4 17.19 -2.85 1.85
C ILE A 4 17.95 -1.90 0.93
N LYS A 5 17.39 -1.63 -0.25
CA LYS A 5 17.97 -0.68 -1.22
C LYS A 5 17.46 0.73 -0.99
N GLU A 6 16.17 0.87 -0.68
CA GLU A 6 15.57 2.17 -0.41
C GLU A 6 14.38 2.02 0.54
N THR A 7 14.09 3.07 1.32
CA THR A 7 12.82 3.20 2.05
C THR A 7 12.23 4.57 1.78
N ARG A 8 10.94 4.60 1.43
CA ARG A 8 10.16 5.79 1.13
C ARG A 8 8.96 5.84 2.08
N ILE A 9 8.62 7.04 2.55
CA ILE A 9 7.52 7.24 3.49
C ILE A 9 6.63 8.34 2.93
N TYR A 10 5.34 8.03 2.76
CA TYR A 10 4.33 8.98 2.30
C TYR A 10 3.34 9.25 3.43
N ARG A 11 3.13 10.53 3.73
CA ARG A 11 2.08 10.98 4.65
C ARG A 11 0.90 11.49 3.83
N ILE A 12 -0.15 10.70 3.79
CA ILE A 12 -1.34 10.98 3.00
C ILE A 12 -2.34 11.67 3.93
N PRO A 13 -2.73 12.93 3.65
CA PRO A 13 -3.70 13.64 4.49
C PRO A 13 -5.07 12.96 4.43
N SER A 14 -5.92 13.26 5.42
CA SER A 14 -7.29 12.74 5.43
C SER A 14 -8.04 13.15 4.17
N GLN A 15 -8.72 12.20 3.53
CA GLN A 15 -9.59 12.45 2.38
C GLN A 15 -10.64 11.34 2.28
N ASN A 16 -11.78 11.65 1.66
CA ASN A 16 -12.89 10.70 1.46
C ASN A 16 -13.35 9.99 2.74
N ASN A 17 -13.39 10.72 3.86
CA ASN A 17 -13.76 10.19 5.18
C ASN A 17 -12.84 9.05 5.69
N ILE A 18 -11.57 9.05 5.25
CA ILE A 18 -10.51 8.20 5.75
C ILE A 18 -9.54 9.06 6.57
N ASP A 19 -9.15 8.55 7.74
CA ASP A 19 -8.12 9.15 8.59
C ASP A 19 -6.77 9.27 7.85
N PRO A 20 -5.84 10.12 8.32
CA PRO A 20 -4.51 10.20 7.73
C PRO A 20 -3.82 8.83 7.65
N ILE A 21 -3.13 8.57 6.54
CA ILE A 21 -2.45 7.31 6.27
C ILE A 21 -0.94 7.53 6.24
N ASP A 22 -0.19 6.72 6.97
CA ASP A 22 1.25 6.58 6.76
C ASP A 22 1.51 5.35 5.90
N LEU A 23 2.10 5.56 4.72
CA LEU A 23 2.51 4.52 3.80
C LEU A 23 4.04 4.39 3.83
N PHE A 24 4.54 3.26 4.30
CA PHE A 24 5.95 2.91 4.29
C PHE A 24 6.21 1.93 3.15
N VAL A 25 7.15 2.28 2.28
CA VAL A 25 7.61 1.45 1.16
C VAL A 25 9.05 1.09 1.41
N THR A 26 9.36 -0.21 1.41
CA THR A 26 10.73 -0.71 1.44
C THR A 26 11.01 -1.47 0.14
N TRP A 27 11.99 -1.01 -0.61
CA TRP A 27 12.43 -1.64 -1.86
C TRP A 27 13.70 -2.46 -1.63
N TYR A 28 13.71 -3.69 -2.12
CA TYR A 28 14.81 -4.65 -2.00
C TYR A 28 15.53 -4.90 -3.33
N GLY A 29 15.22 -4.14 -4.38
CA GLY A 29 15.71 -4.40 -5.73
C GLY A 29 14.99 -5.55 -6.44
N GLU A 30 15.19 -5.66 -7.75
CA GLU A 30 14.69 -6.77 -8.58
C GLU A 30 13.17 -6.95 -8.47
N HIS A 31 12.42 -5.84 -8.48
CA HIS A 31 10.96 -5.82 -8.33
C HIS A 31 10.44 -6.49 -7.05
N ARG A 32 11.20 -6.41 -5.96
CA ARG A 32 10.79 -6.89 -4.64
C ARG A 32 10.57 -5.73 -3.70
N SER A 33 9.40 -5.70 -3.08
CA SER A 33 9.02 -4.61 -2.19
C SER A 33 8.17 -5.09 -1.02
N GLN A 34 8.28 -4.41 0.10
CA GLN A 34 7.36 -4.50 1.22
C GLN A 34 6.64 -3.16 1.38
N VAL A 35 5.35 -3.23 1.71
CA VAL A 35 4.54 -2.08 2.07
C VAL A 35 3.95 -2.28 3.45
N VAL A 36 3.99 -1.22 4.26
CA VAL A 36 3.21 -1.10 5.50
C VAL A 36 2.28 0.10 5.37
N ILE A 37 0.98 -0.12 5.58
CA ILE A 37 -0.04 0.93 5.61
C ILE A 37 -0.48 1.07 7.06
N ARG A 38 -0.39 2.28 7.65
CA ARG A 38 -0.97 2.58 8.96
C ARG A 38 -2.12 3.58 8.82
N CYS A 39 -3.25 3.29 9.48
CA CYS A 39 -4.43 4.15 9.53
C CYS A 39 -5.22 3.80 10.80
N TRP A 40 -5.65 4.81 11.58
CA TRP A 40 -6.46 4.66 12.81
C TRP A 40 -6.13 3.42 13.66
N ASP A 41 -4.95 3.41 14.27
CA ASP A 41 -4.43 2.34 15.16
C ASP A 41 -4.33 0.93 14.52
N LYS A 42 -4.50 0.81 13.20
CA LYS A 42 -4.27 -0.41 12.46
C LYS A 42 -3.05 -0.30 11.57
N ALA A 43 -2.47 -1.45 11.27
CA ALA A 43 -1.41 -1.60 10.29
C ALA A 43 -1.65 -2.83 9.42
N TRP A 44 -1.43 -2.70 8.12
CA TRP A 44 -1.46 -3.80 7.16
C TRP A 44 -0.12 -3.90 6.46
N THR A 45 0.37 -5.12 6.28
CA THR A 45 1.69 -5.37 5.71
C THR A 45 1.61 -6.40 4.62
N ALA A 46 2.16 -6.07 3.46
CA ALA A 46 2.33 -6.99 2.34
C ALA A 46 3.78 -6.98 1.88
N TYR A 47 4.26 -8.15 1.49
CA TYR A 47 5.53 -8.32 0.79
C TYR A 47 5.24 -8.97 -0.56
N TRP A 48 5.85 -8.42 -1.60
CA TRP A 48 5.84 -9.01 -2.94
C TRP A 48 7.27 -9.39 -3.31
N GLY A 49 7.49 -10.70 -3.49
CA GLY A 49 8.76 -11.26 -3.99
C GLY A 49 8.96 -11.09 -5.49
N GLY A 50 8.03 -10.42 -6.17
CA GLY A 50 8.08 -10.06 -7.58
C GLY A 50 6.84 -9.26 -7.97
N HIS A 51 7.05 -8.12 -8.63
CA HIS A 51 6.03 -7.34 -9.34
C HIS A 51 6.60 -6.93 -10.71
N TRP A 52 5.79 -6.35 -11.61
CA TRP A 52 6.24 -6.03 -12.98
C TRP A 52 6.74 -4.58 -13.17
N VAL A 53 6.91 -3.85 -12.06
CA VAL A 53 7.34 -2.44 -12.05
C VAL A 53 8.58 -2.28 -11.18
N GLU A 54 9.38 -1.25 -11.41
CA GLU A 54 10.47 -0.90 -10.48
C GLU A 54 9.92 -0.29 -9.18
N GLU A 55 8.99 0.66 -9.32
CA GLU A 55 8.39 1.40 -8.22
C GLU A 55 7.08 0.73 -7.77
N VAL A 56 7.05 0.17 -6.56
CA VAL A 56 5.83 -0.47 -6.02
C VAL A 56 4.65 0.51 -5.91
N GLU A 57 4.89 1.81 -5.89
CA GLU A 57 3.86 2.85 -5.97
C GLU A 57 3.01 2.66 -7.23
N ARG A 58 3.64 2.41 -8.39
CA ARG A 58 2.93 2.10 -9.65
C ARG A 58 2.18 0.78 -9.57
N PHE A 59 2.71 -0.19 -8.83
CA PHE A 59 2.03 -1.46 -8.59
C PHE A 59 0.77 -1.26 -7.74
N LEU A 60 0.81 -0.40 -6.72
CA LEU A 60 -0.35 -0.04 -5.89
C LEU A 60 -1.45 0.67 -6.69
N LEU A 61 -1.13 1.25 -7.86
CA LEU A 61 -2.11 1.87 -8.76
C LEU A 61 -2.90 0.89 -9.63
N MET A 62 -2.67 -0.42 -9.53
CA MET A 62 -3.41 -1.41 -10.31
C MET A 62 -4.94 -1.31 -10.10
N ASP A 63 -5.70 -1.61 -11.15
CA ASP A 63 -7.16 -1.60 -11.10
C ASP A 63 -7.73 -2.74 -10.23
N ASN A 64 -6.97 -3.82 -10.04
CA ASN A 64 -7.39 -4.95 -9.21
C ASN A 64 -7.17 -4.68 -7.71
N ILE A 65 -8.00 -3.80 -7.14
CA ILE A 65 -7.96 -3.46 -5.72
C ILE A 65 -8.17 -4.69 -4.82
N GLU A 66 -8.96 -5.67 -5.28
CA GLU A 66 -9.25 -6.88 -4.48
C GLU A 66 -8.00 -7.75 -4.26
N TYR A 67 -7.10 -7.80 -5.24
CA TYR A 67 -5.80 -8.43 -5.10
C TYR A 67 -4.95 -7.73 -4.02
N LEU A 68 -4.90 -6.39 -4.04
CA LEU A 68 -4.17 -5.61 -3.04
C LEU A 68 -4.75 -5.83 -1.63
N VAL A 69 -6.08 -5.75 -1.48
CA VAL A 69 -6.76 -6.05 -0.22
C VAL A 69 -6.40 -7.44 0.28
N THR A 70 -6.45 -8.45 -0.59
CA THR A 70 -6.12 -9.84 -0.23
C THR A 70 -4.66 -10.03 0.15
N SER A 71 -3.74 -9.27 -0.47
CA SER A 71 -2.31 -9.30 -0.15
C SER A 71 -2.00 -8.67 1.22
N LEU A 72 -2.76 -7.63 1.59
CA LEU A 72 -2.53 -6.80 2.78
C LEU A 72 -3.28 -7.29 4.02
N THR A 73 -4.47 -7.87 3.86
CA THR A 73 -5.27 -8.35 4.99
C THR A 73 -4.99 -9.82 5.31
N ARG A 74 -4.96 -10.14 6.60
CA ARG A 74 -4.87 -11.52 7.11
C ARG A 74 -6.21 -12.06 7.59
N THR A 75 -7.26 -11.24 7.57
CA THR A 75 -8.59 -11.60 8.03
C THR A 75 -9.58 -11.77 6.89
N ARG A 76 -10.68 -12.48 7.17
CA ARG A 76 -11.86 -12.56 6.28
C ARG A 76 -12.97 -11.61 6.70
N ALA A 77 -12.77 -10.80 7.74
CA ALA A 77 -13.77 -9.86 8.24
C ALA A 77 -14.15 -8.85 7.15
N HIS A 78 -15.42 -8.86 6.75
CA HIS A 78 -15.92 -8.04 5.64
C HIS A 78 -15.75 -6.54 5.90
N GLN A 79 -15.95 -6.09 7.14
CA GLN A 79 -15.79 -4.69 7.53
C GLN A 79 -14.35 -4.20 7.34
N GLU A 80 -13.36 -4.97 7.80
CA GLU A 80 -11.94 -4.60 7.65
C GLU A 80 -11.52 -4.57 6.18
N ARG A 81 -11.98 -5.54 5.38
CA ARG A 81 -11.70 -5.57 3.94
C ARG A 81 -12.29 -4.36 3.21
N ASN A 82 -13.53 -3.99 3.52
CA ASN A 82 -14.17 -2.80 2.93
C ASN A 82 -13.46 -1.52 3.34
N TRP A 83 -13.02 -1.43 4.59
CA TRP A 83 -12.26 -0.28 5.07
C TRP A 83 -10.90 -0.17 4.37
N LEU A 84 -10.16 -1.27 4.30
CA LEU A 84 -8.87 -1.33 3.60
C LEU A 84 -9.02 -1.00 2.11
N LYS A 85 -10.11 -1.43 1.47
CA LYS A 85 -10.44 -1.06 0.09
C LYS A 85 -10.55 0.47 -0.08
N ASN A 86 -11.17 1.17 0.86
CA ASN A 86 -11.27 2.64 0.82
C ASN A 86 -9.93 3.32 1.14
N ILE A 87 -9.14 2.76 2.05
CA ILE A 87 -7.76 3.21 2.33
C ILE A 87 -6.90 3.09 1.06
N ILE A 88 -6.94 1.96 0.36
CA ILE A 88 -6.19 1.76 -0.89
C ILE A 88 -6.61 2.77 -1.95
N LYS A 89 -7.91 3.05 -2.11
CA LYS A 89 -8.37 4.10 -3.03
C LYS A 89 -7.82 5.49 -2.67
N SER A 90 -7.75 5.82 -1.38
CA SER A 90 -7.13 7.07 -0.91
C SER A 90 -5.65 7.12 -1.28
N ILE A 91 -4.91 6.01 -1.08
CA ILE A 91 -3.51 5.87 -1.50
C ILE A 91 -3.37 6.07 -3.02
N GLN A 92 -4.23 5.41 -3.81
CA GLN A 92 -4.19 5.52 -5.27
C GLN A 92 -4.44 6.95 -5.76
N GLN A 93 -5.42 7.64 -5.17
CA GLN A 93 -5.70 9.04 -5.49
C GLN A 93 -4.48 9.93 -5.18
N TYR A 94 -3.85 9.73 -4.03
CA TYR A 94 -2.67 10.49 -3.63
C TYR A 94 -1.47 10.22 -4.55
N LEU A 95 -1.13 8.96 -4.81
CA LEU A 95 0.01 8.59 -5.65
C LEU A 95 -0.15 9.08 -7.09
N LYS A 96 -1.36 8.99 -7.66
CA LYS A 96 -1.68 9.56 -8.98
C LYS A 96 -1.42 11.07 -9.01
N ALA A 97 -1.79 11.79 -7.95
CA ALA A 97 -1.53 13.23 -7.85
C ALA A 97 -0.03 13.58 -7.71
N GLN A 98 0.81 12.62 -7.31
CA GLN A 98 2.27 12.76 -7.26
C GLN A 98 2.98 12.36 -8.57
N GLY A 99 2.24 11.92 -9.60
CA GLY A 99 2.80 11.54 -10.91
C GLY A 99 3.27 10.09 -11.01
N PHE A 100 2.86 9.22 -10.08
CA PHE A 100 2.99 7.77 -10.26
C PHE A 100 1.97 7.23 -11.26
#